data_AF-A0A6N7W8I1-F1
#
_entry.id   AF-A0A6N7W8I1-F1
#
_cell.length_a   1.000
_cell.length_b   1.000
_cell.length_c   1.000
_cell.angle_alpha   90.00
_cell.angle_beta   90.00
_cell.angle_gamma   90.00
#
_symmetry.space_group_name_H-M   'P 1'
#
loop_
_entity.id
_entity.type
_entity.pdbx_description
1 polymer ?
#
loop_
_entity_poly.entity_id
_entity_poly.type
_entity_poly.pdbx_seq_one_letter_code
_entity_poly.pdbx_strand_id
1 'polypeptide(L)'
;MMQVWPAGGKVQTEQYGDRVSYILNCRVEGKYSPVVDKDGLVYQFEGFYLREKDGICLYASPDSPPDYRIIAVKPYQPLYMEVERIVH
;
A
#
# COMPACT_ATOMS: atom_id res chain seq x y z
N MET A 1 3.17 5.90 12.21
CA MET A 1 4.40 6.21 11.42
C MET A 1 4.48 5.19 10.29
N MET A 2 4.83 5.61 9.07
CA MET A 2 4.95 4.72 7.93
C MET A 2 6.41 4.68 7.46
N GLN A 3 6.92 3.47 7.18
CA GLN A 3 8.23 3.28 6.57
C GLN A 3 8.04 2.79 5.13
N VAL A 4 8.87 3.28 4.21
CA VAL A 4 8.76 3.00 2.78
C VAL A 4 10.14 2.64 2.22
N TRP A 5 10.23 1.57 1.41
CA TRP A 5 11.47 1.16 0.74
C TRP A 5 11.18 0.48 -0.60
N PRO A 6 12.15 0.45 -1.53
CA PRO A 6 11.98 -0.17 -2.84
C PRO A 6 11.60 -1.66 -2.78
N ALA A 7 10.77 -2.11 -3.70
CA ALA A 7 10.63 -3.53 -4.01
C ALA A 7 11.85 -4.02 -4.80
N GLY A 8 12.14 -5.32 -4.70
CA GLY A 8 13.33 -5.88 -5.36
C GLY A 8 13.73 -7.29 -4.91
N GLY A 9 12.92 -7.96 -4.10
CA GLY A 9 13.15 -9.37 -3.78
C GLY A 9 12.87 -10.26 -5.00
N LYS A 10 13.56 -11.40 -5.10
CA LYS A 10 13.38 -12.38 -6.19
C LYS A 10 11.91 -12.70 -6.46
N VAL A 11 11.13 -12.94 -5.40
CA VAL A 11 9.69 -13.23 -5.50
C VAL A 11 8.91 -12.08 -6.15
N GLN A 12 9.23 -10.83 -5.80
CA GLN A 12 8.55 -9.65 -6.36
C GLN A 12 8.95 -9.42 -7.82
N THR A 13 10.22 -9.66 -8.17
CA THR A 13 10.67 -9.61 -9.57
C THR A 13 9.98 -10.69 -10.42
N GLU A 14 9.82 -11.90 -9.90
CA GLU A 14 9.09 -12.97 -10.58
C GLU A 14 7.59 -12.63 -10.72
N GLN A 15 6.99 -12.04 -9.69
CA GLN A 15 5.57 -11.69 -9.66
C GLN A 15 5.21 -10.48 -10.55
N TYR A 16 6.05 -9.44 -10.54
CA TYR A 16 5.75 -8.15 -11.17
C TYR A 16 6.60 -7.84 -12.40
N GLY A 17 7.67 -8.60 -12.65
CA GLY A 17 8.60 -8.35 -13.76
C GLY A 17 9.19 -6.95 -13.68
N ASP A 18 9.24 -6.26 -14.83
CA ASP A 18 9.81 -4.91 -14.95
C ASP A 18 9.06 -3.86 -14.10
N ARG A 19 7.79 -4.12 -13.74
CA ARG A 19 6.99 -3.24 -12.90
C ARG A 19 7.54 -3.12 -11.48
N VAL A 20 8.37 -4.07 -11.03
CA VAL A 20 8.99 -4.03 -9.69
C VAL A 20 9.74 -2.73 -9.42
N SER A 21 10.28 -2.11 -10.47
CA SER A 21 10.98 -0.82 -10.41
C SER A 21 10.09 0.37 -9.98
N TYR A 22 8.77 0.23 -10.13
CA TYR A 22 7.77 1.23 -9.74
C TYR A 22 7.06 0.89 -8.42
N ILE A 23 7.43 -0.22 -7.78
CA ILE A 23 6.78 -0.72 -6.57
C ILE A 23 7.61 -0.37 -5.34
N LEU A 24 6.94 0.13 -4.32
CA LEU A 24 7.48 0.33 -2.98
C LEU A 24 6.77 -0.60 -1.99
N ASN A 25 7.53 -1.09 -1.02
CA ASN A 25 6.98 -1.74 0.16
C ASN A 25 6.71 -0.66 1.22
N CYS A 26 5.57 -0.77 1.90
CA CYS A 26 5.19 0.09 3.01
C CYS A 26 4.96 -0.73 4.27
N ARG A 27 5.43 -0.24 5.42
CA ARG A 27 5.11 -0.76 6.76
C ARG A 27 4.35 0.30 7.53
N VAL A 28 3.11 0.01 7.90
CA VAL A 28 2.22 0.95 8.61
C VAL A 28 2.16 0.54 10.07
N GLU A 29 2.79 1.35 10.94
CA GLU A 29 2.70 1.16 12.38
C GLU A 29 1.32 1.52 12.91
N GLY A 30 0.81 0.70 13.82
CA GLY A 30 -0.48 0.92 14.46
C GLY A 30 -1.26 -0.38 14.62
N LYS A 31 -2.22 -0.36 15.54
CA LYS A 31 -3.22 -1.44 15.65
C LYS A 31 -4.25 -1.22 14.55
N TYR A 32 -4.59 -2.29 13.86
CA TYR A 32 -5.70 -2.31 12.92
C TYR A 32 -6.60 -3.51 13.18
N SER A 33 -7.82 -3.43 12.66
CA SER A 33 -8.73 -4.56 12.60
C SER A 33 -9.19 -4.76 11.15
N PRO A 34 -9.15 -5.99 10.62
CA PRO A 34 -9.79 -6.30 9.36
C PRO A 34 -11.31 -6.21 9.53
N VAL A 35 -11.97 -5.44 8.69
CA VAL A 35 -13.43 -5.25 8.66
C VAL A 35 -13.91 -5.45 7.23
N VAL A 36 -15.07 -6.07 7.04
CA VAL A 36 -15.69 -6.19 5.71
C VAL A 36 -16.79 -5.14 5.60
N ASP A 37 -16.67 -4.23 4.64
CA ASP A 37 -17.71 -3.28 4.26
C ASP A 37 -18.42 -3.74 2.97
N LYS A 38 -19.32 -2.90 2.44
CA LYS A 38 -20.08 -3.17 1.22
C LYS A 38 -19.21 -3.35 -0.03
N ASP A 39 -17.99 -2.80 -0.03
CA ASP A 39 -17.04 -2.75 -1.13
C ASP A 39 -15.87 -3.73 -0.92
N GLY A 40 -15.86 -4.48 0.19
CA GLY A 40 -14.94 -5.59 0.46
C GLY A 40 -14.14 -5.43 1.76
N LEU A 41 -12.98 -6.09 1.81
CA LEU A 41 -12.11 -6.09 2.99
C LEU A 41 -11.38 -4.74 3.14
N VAL A 42 -11.47 -4.14 4.32
CA VAL A 42 -10.72 -2.93 4.72
C VAL A 42 -9.92 -3.21 5.99
N TYR A 43 -8.79 -2.53 6.13
CA TYR A 43 -7.94 -2.57 7.32
C TYR A 43 -8.12 -1.26 8.09
N GLN A 44 -8.96 -1.30 9.12
CA GLN A 44 -9.35 -0.11 9.89
C GLN A 44 -8.30 0.20 10.97
N PHE A 45 -7.74 1.40 10.92
CA PHE A 45 -6.92 2.00 11.97
C PHE A 45 -7.73 3.06 12.72
N GLU A 46 -7.15 3.63 13.78
CA GLU A 46 -7.71 4.82 14.44
C GLU A 46 -7.61 6.03 13.51
N GLY A 47 -8.75 6.52 13.00
CA GLY A 47 -8.85 7.73 12.18
C GLY A 47 -8.72 7.55 10.67
N PHE A 48 -8.33 6.37 10.18
CA PHE A 48 -8.25 6.06 8.74
C PHE A 48 -8.41 4.56 8.47
N TYR A 49 -8.62 4.19 7.22
CA TYR A 49 -8.62 2.80 6.76
C TYR A 49 -7.75 2.66 5.51
N LEU A 50 -7.34 1.43 5.22
CA LEU A 50 -6.57 1.09 4.03
C LEU A 50 -7.22 -0.10 3.32
N ARG A 51 -7.28 -0.05 2.00
CA ARG A 51 -7.76 -1.15 1.16
C ARG A 51 -6.97 -1.23 -0.14
N GLU A 52 -6.87 -2.44 -0.68
CA GLU A 52 -6.33 -2.63 -2.02
C GLU A 52 -7.09 -1.78 -3.04
N LYS A 53 -6.35 -1.24 -4.00
CA LYS A 53 -6.78 -0.29 -5.03
C LYS A 53 -6.97 1.15 -4.58
N ASP A 54 -6.91 1.46 -3.27
CA ASP A 54 -6.90 2.85 -2.82
C ASP A 54 -5.67 3.59 -3.37
N GLY A 55 -5.86 4.86 -3.72
CA GLY A 55 -4.79 5.77 -4.05
C GLY A 55 -4.22 6.41 -2.79
N ILE A 56 -2.91 6.56 -2.72
CA ILE A 56 -2.20 7.18 -1.60
C ILE A 56 -1.23 8.26 -2.10
N CYS A 57 -1.07 9.31 -1.31
CA CYS A 57 -0.07 10.35 -1.51
C CYS A 57 1.17 10.02 -0.66
N LEU A 58 2.21 9.42 -1.25
CA LEU A 58 3.48 9.14 -0.56
C LEU A 58 4.42 10.33 -0.57
N TYR A 59 4.56 10.96 -1.74
CA TYR A 59 5.43 12.12 -1.95
C TYR A 59 4.64 13.33 -2.47
N ALA A 60 3.43 13.11 -2.98
CA ALA A 60 2.50 14.17 -3.32
C ALA A 60 1.91 14.85 -2.08
N SER A 61 1.47 16.10 -2.22
CA SER A 61 0.75 16.80 -1.15
C SER A 61 -0.63 16.17 -0.90
N PRO A 62 -1.22 16.29 0.31
CA PRO A 62 -2.53 15.72 0.62
C PRO A 62 -3.67 16.21 -0.29
N ASP A 63 -3.54 17.41 -0.84
CA ASP A 63 -4.55 18.02 -1.72
C ASP A 63 -4.34 17.66 -3.21
N SER A 64 -3.28 16.91 -3.54
CA SER A 64 -2.99 16.45 -4.90
C SER A 64 -3.61 15.08 -5.20
N PRO A 65 -3.81 14.72 -6.48
CA PRO A 65 -4.10 13.34 -6.84
C PRO A 65 -3.05 12.37 -6.30
N PRO A 66 -3.44 11.12 -5.98
CA PRO A 66 -2.52 10.12 -5.46
C PRO A 66 -1.40 9.82 -6.47
N ASP A 67 -0.17 9.68 -5.98
CA ASP A 67 1.01 9.32 -6.77
C ASP A 67 1.29 7.80 -6.74
N TYR A 68 0.66 7.06 -5.83
CA TYR A 68 0.74 5.61 -5.73
C TYR A 68 -0.64 4.97 -5.55
N ARG A 69 -0.74 3.69 -5.90
CA ARG A 69 -1.91 2.84 -5.68
C ARG A 69 -1.51 1.62 -4.86
N ILE A 70 -2.33 1.24 -3.88
CA ILE A 70 -2.14 -0.01 -3.14
C ILE A 70 -2.46 -1.19 -4.05
N ILE A 71 -1.48 -2.04 -4.33
CA ILE A 71 -1.63 -3.21 -5.21
C ILE A 71 -1.74 -4.53 -4.42
N ALA A 72 -1.24 -4.55 -3.18
CA ALA A 72 -1.40 -5.68 -2.28
C ALA A 72 -1.37 -5.22 -0.82
N VAL A 73 -2.22 -5.82 0.02
CA VAL A 73 -2.14 -5.68 1.48
C VAL A 73 -1.80 -7.01 2.13
N LYS A 74 -0.75 -7.01 2.97
CA LYS A 74 -0.27 -8.17 3.72
C LYS A 74 -0.61 -7.99 5.20
N PRO A 75 -1.62 -8.72 5.72
CA PRO A 75 -2.18 -8.53 7.07
C PRO A 75 -1.30 -9.12 8.18
N TYR A 76 -0.05 -8.67 8.25
CA TYR A 76 0.86 -8.96 9.38
C TYR A 76 0.70 -7.91 10.48
N GLN A 77 1.40 -8.07 11.61
CA GLN A 77 1.49 -7.05 12.64
C GLN A 77 2.95 -6.58 12.77
N PRO A 78 3.28 -5.33 12.39
CA PRO A 78 2.40 -4.31 11.80
C PRO A 78 1.97 -4.63 10.36
N LEU A 79 1.04 -3.84 9.81
CA LEU A 79 0.53 -4.05 8.44
C LEU A 79 1.62 -3.75 7.40
N TYR A 80 1.75 -4.62 6.40
CA TYR A 80 2.62 -4.40 5.24
C TYR A 80 1.79 -4.22 3.98
N MET A 81 2.25 -3.38 3.06
CA MET A 81 1.60 -3.17 1.77
C MET A 81 2.64 -3.07 0.66
N GLU A 82 2.20 -3.37 -0.55
CA GLU A 82 2.93 -3.05 -1.77
C GLU A 82 2.13 -2.00 -2.53
N VAL A 83 2.82 -0.96 -2.96
CA VAL A 83 2.21 0.20 -3.61
C VAL A 83 2.96 0.48 -4.89
N GLU A 84 2.23 0.68 -5.99
CA GLU A 84 2.80 0.93 -7.31
C GLU A 84 2.59 2.39 -7.69
N ARG A 85 3.63 3.00 -8.24
CA ARG A 85 3.57 4.38 -8.74
C ARG A 85 2.54 4.47 -9.86
N ILE A 86 1.67 5.47 -9.79
CA ILE A 86 0.72 5.78 -10.87
C ILE A 86 1.49 6.53 -11.96
N VAL A 87 1.59 5.92 -13.15
CA VAL A 87 2.18 6.54 -14.34
C VAL A 87 1.03 6.98 -15.23
N HIS A 88 1.02 8.27 -15.58
CA HIS A 88 0.06 8.87 -16.51
C HIS A 88 0.50 8.70 -17.96
#